data_AF-A0A353J9Z2-F1
#
_entry.id   AF-A0A353J9Z2-F1
#
_cell.length_a   1.000
_cell.length_b   1.000
_cell.length_c   1.000
_cell.angle_alpha   90.00
_cell.angle_beta   90.00
_cell.angle_gamma   90.00
#
_symmetry.space_group_name_H-M   'P 1'
#
loop_
_entity.id
_entity.type
_entity.pdbx_description
1 polymer ?
#
loop_
_entity_poly.entity_id
_entity_poly.type
_entity_poly.pdbx_seq_one_letter_code
_entity_poly.pdbx_strand_id
1 'polypeptide(L)'
;MTTDFFEYYFLSSCYEQGVSEETVYKLFLEKVIADYPYEKFPCSLTISAFQKYILAKYKIEIPPTFIKSLLLKIEGHNSEFKLKKDVVTFIKEPIALQEKYKFQQKNLDDTTRKIYNQFNLHLQHNCVDKISYKDFYDTISIYFSKITNVDVKEDTELSKILISWITGIYKNKSDYEIQKYLDKLIYSWLLFSYFYSVKRSKKRLNGNTVVFDTNLIVYLLGINGKERQFFVEYLVEKLKQNGCSIQINDFSVREFRGLLSSKENPDILIFRKNNPVLFNQLLLNTEEYLISIFKRKYEIYVTINSKLTLPNSDKFLDLVSNLKNFKGFQTTHESAEHDIKLIFSTGELKKISNIYSVKKLIATSDSVLTKWFASYMKRTYESDYINLLTLYKINLIFWIESDKCISSDFLMNTWMSVSDSIDFFKNQHINRFFETLSEKYSQKNIPPENWRSVYLLLKDNLPTEREPTEDDLLIALDKISTIDAEENFELLQQVKDTSKEIEELKNEISRLKNEPKTQVIIQEKEKSFDEYAIWQIILVLAKRVFFWFIRK
;
A
#
# COMPACT_ATOMS: atom_id res chain seq x y z
N MET A 1 -16.25 -4.54 -23.00
CA MET A 1 -15.13 -4.50 -23.95
C MET A 1 -14.57 -5.90 -24.01
N THR A 2 -14.45 -6.52 -25.17
CA THR A 2 -13.74 -7.80 -25.29
C THR A 2 -12.25 -7.51 -25.21
N THR A 3 -11.70 -7.54 -24.01
CA THR A 3 -10.26 -7.41 -23.81
C THR A 3 -9.60 -8.61 -24.48
N ASP A 4 -8.84 -8.36 -25.54
CA ASP A 4 -8.16 -9.44 -26.25
C ASP A 4 -7.01 -9.93 -25.38
N PHE A 5 -7.15 -11.11 -24.76
CA PHE A 5 -6.14 -11.68 -23.87
C PHE A 5 -4.78 -11.83 -24.55
N PHE A 6 -4.76 -11.86 -25.89
CA PHE A 6 -3.55 -11.83 -26.71
C PHE A 6 -2.71 -10.56 -26.57
N GLU A 7 -3.32 -9.40 -26.32
CA GLU A 7 -2.60 -8.14 -26.11
C GLU A 7 -1.67 -8.19 -24.88
N TYR A 8 -1.91 -9.13 -23.96
CA TYR A 8 -1.21 -9.24 -22.69
C TYR A 8 -0.24 -10.42 -22.62
N TYR A 9 -0.05 -11.16 -23.72
CA TYR A 9 0.89 -12.29 -23.74
C TYR A 9 2.32 -11.90 -23.40
N PHE A 10 2.69 -10.63 -23.56
CA PHE A 10 4.00 -10.14 -23.14
C PHE A 10 4.29 -10.36 -21.64
N LEU A 11 3.24 -10.49 -20.81
CA LEU A 11 3.36 -10.82 -19.39
C LEU A 11 3.93 -12.24 -19.17
N SER A 12 3.79 -13.16 -20.13
CA SER A 12 4.44 -14.48 -20.08
C SER A 12 5.96 -14.42 -19.99
N SER A 13 6.57 -13.27 -20.32
CA SER A 13 8.03 -13.10 -20.25
C SER A 13 8.61 -13.32 -18.85
N CYS A 14 7.80 -13.16 -17.80
CA CYS A 14 8.21 -13.42 -16.42
C CYS A 14 7.79 -14.80 -15.88
N TYR A 15 7.22 -15.67 -16.72
CA TYR A 15 6.70 -16.99 -16.29
C TYR A 15 7.73 -17.84 -15.55
N GLU A 16 8.98 -17.84 -15.99
CA GLU A 16 10.06 -18.66 -15.40
C GLU A 16 10.92 -17.87 -14.39
N GLN A 17 10.64 -16.57 -14.17
CA GLN A 17 11.54 -15.64 -13.45
C GLN A 17 11.00 -15.18 -12.08
N GLY A 18 9.84 -15.70 -11.67
CA GLY A 18 9.13 -15.24 -10.48
C GLY A 18 8.34 -13.95 -10.71
N VAL A 19 7.22 -13.81 -10.00
CA VAL A 19 6.28 -12.67 -10.19
C VAL A 19 6.53 -11.63 -9.12
N SER A 20 6.83 -10.39 -9.53
CA SER A 20 6.78 -9.22 -8.65
C SER A 20 5.95 -8.11 -9.31
N GLU A 21 5.30 -7.27 -8.49
CA GLU A 21 4.57 -6.10 -9.00
C GLU A 21 5.49 -5.20 -9.83
N GLU A 22 6.73 -5.00 -9.37
CA GLU A 22 7.73 -4.20 -10.07
C GLU A 22 8.04 -4.75 -11.48
N THR A 23 8.22 -6.07 -11.60
CA THR A 23 8.44 -6.74 -12.89
C THR A 23 7.25 -6.55 -13.82
N VAL A 24 6.03 -6.77 -13.32
CA VAL A 24 4.82 -6.68 -14.14
C VAL A 24 4.55 -5.26 -14.60
N TYR A 25 4.66 -4.26 -13.72
CA TYR A 25 4.49 -2.86 -14.10
C TYR A 25 5.60 -2.36 -15.03
N LYS A 26 6.83 -2.87 -14.89
CA LYS A 26 7.91 -2.62 -15.86
C LYS A 26 7.52 -3.11 -17.25
N LEU A 27 7.05 -4.36 -17.36
CA LEU A 27 6.60 -4.93 -18.64
C LEU A 27 5.45 -4.12 -19.24
N PHE A 28 4.47 -3.68 -18.43
CA PHE A 28 3.42 -2.79 -18.92
C PHE A 28 3.97 -1.47 -19.47
N LEU A 29 4.91 -0.84 -18.78
CA LEU A 29 5.52 0.40 -19.26
C LEU A 29 6.35 0.19 -20.53
N GLU A 30 7.08 -0.92 -20.65
CA GLU A 30 7.78 -1.27 -21.88
C GLU A 30 6.80 -1.38 -23.07
N LYS A 31 5.63 -2.02 -22.87
CA LYS A 31 4.60 -2.14 -23.90
C LYS A 31 4.05 -0.76 -24.28
N VAL A 32 3.74 0.06 -23.28
CA VAL A 32 3.24 1.43 -23.47
C VAL A 32 4.24 2.26 -24.28
N ILE A 33 5.53 2.16 -23.98
CA ILE A 33 6.60 2.88 -24.68
C ILE A 33 6.70 2.40 -26.13
N ALA A 34 6.65 1.10 -26.38
CA ALA A 34 6.71 0.53 -27.72
C ALA A 34 5.52 0.96 -28.59
N ASP A 35 4.32 1.02 -27.99
CA ASP A 35 3.05 1.35 -28.65
C ASP A 35 2.75 2.86 -28.73
N TYR A 36 3.59 3.70 -28.15
CA TYR A 36 3.29 5.13 -28.08
C TYR A 36 3.33 5.74 -29.48
N PRO A 37 2.31 6.52 -29.90
CA PRO A 37 2.27 7.11 -31.24
C PRO A 37 3.21 8.33 -31.30
N TYR A 38 4.50 8.08 -31.56
CA TYR A 38 5.49 9.14 -31.70
C TYR A 38 5.27 9.91 -33.01
N GLU A 39 4.87 11.18 -32.91
CA GLU A 39 4.70 12.04 -34.10
C GLU A 39 6.03 12.63 -34.60
N LYS A 40 6.97 12.90 -33.69
CA LYS A 40 8.27 13.52 -33.99
C LYS A 40 9.31 13.26 -32.91
N PHE A 41 10.59 13.32 -33.31
CA PHE A 41 11.72 13.22 -32.39
C PHE A 41 12.54 14.52 -32.35
N PRO A 42 13.00 14.97 -31.17
CA PRO A 42 12.76 14.36 -29.85
C PRO A 42 11.30 14.55 -29.40
N CYS A 43 10.69 13.48 -28.86
CA CYS A 43 9.37 13.53 -28.23
C CYS A 43 9.56 13.68 -26.72
N SER A 44 8.93 14.68 -26.10
CA SER A 44 9.03 14.89 -24.65
C SER A 44 7.66 14.84 -23.99
N LEU A 45 7.54 14.02 -22.95
CA LEU A 45 6.31 13.82 -22.19
C LEU A 45 6.59 13.98 -20.71
N THR A 46 5.73 14.71 -20.01
CA THR A 46 5.75 14.72 -18.55
C THR A 46 5.26 13.36 -18.03
N ILE A 47 5.77 12.94 -16.87
CA ILE A 47 5.32 11.69 -16.22
C ILE A 47 3.80 11.69 -15.98
N SER A 48 3.20 12.85 -15.67
CA SER A 48 1.75 12.97 -15.48
C SER A 48 0.96 12.79 -16.78
N ALA A 49 1.45 13.31 -17.91
CA ALA A 49 0.85 13.07 -19.21
C ALA A 49 0.96 11.59 -19.60
N PHE A 50 2.11 10.98 -19.32
CA PHE A 50 2.34 9.57 -19.57
C PHE A 50 1.41 8.68 -18.73
N GLN A 51 1.23 8.99 -17.45
CA GLN A 51 0.27 8.31 -16.58
C GLN A 51 -1.16 8.41 -17.11
N LYS A 52 -1.60 9.61 -17.50
CA LYS A 52 -2.94 9.83 -18.05
C LYS A 52 -3.17 9.01 -19.32
N TYR A 53 -2.16 8.90 -20.18
CA TYR A 53 -2.21 8.04 -21.36
C TYR A 53 -2.35 6.56 -21.00
N ILE A 54 -1.54 6.05 -20.07
CA ILE A 54 -1.61 4.65 -19.61
C ILE A 54 -3.01 4.33 -19.06
N LEU A 55 -3.51 5.19 -18.17
CA LEU A 55 -4.84 5.03 -17.57
C LEU A 55 -5.96 5.11 -18.62
N ALA A 56 -5.85 6.02 -19.60
CA ALA A 56 -6.87 6.17 -20.64
C ALA A 56 -6.92 4.97 -21.59
N LYS A 57 -5.75 4.51 -22.08
CA LYS A 57 -5.62 3.46 -23.10
C LYS A 57 -5.69 2.05 -22.51
N TYR A 58 -4.89 1.76 -21.49
CA TYR A 58 -4.74 0.41 -20.93
C TYR A 58 -5.59 0.17 -19.68
N LYS A 59 -6.24 1.22 -19.13
CA LYS A 59 -7.02 1.19 -17.88
C LYS A 59 -6.23 0.72 -16.65
N ILE A 60 -4.90 0.77 -16.74
CA ILE A 60 -4.00 0.42 -15.64
C ILE A 60 -3.59 1.72 -14.95
N GLU A 61 -3.79 1.77 -13.64
CA GLU A 61 -3.31 2.88 -12.83
C GLU A 61 -1.91 2.56 -12.31
N ILE A 62 -0.93 3.41 -12.63
CA ILE A 62 0.43 3.34 -12.09
C ILE A 62 0.76 4.69 -11.46
N PRO A 63 1.24 4.78 -10.21
CA PRO A 63 1.59 6.05 -9.61
C PRO A 63 2.67 6.78 -10.41
N PRO A 64 2.59 8.13 -10.59
CA PRO A 64 3.59 8.91 -11.32
C PRO A 64 5.01 8.66 -10.79
N THR A 65 5.10 8.58 -9.47
CA THR A 65 6.31 8.25 -8.72
C THR A 65 6.90 6.91 -9.16
N PHE A 66 6.06 5.88 -9.22
CA PHE A 66 6.50 4.54 -9.57
C PHE A 66 6.89 4.42 -11.04
N ILE A 67 6.13 5.04 -11.95
CA ILE A 67 6.49 5.18 -13.37
C ILE A 67 7.91 5.73 -13.51
N LYS A 68 8.21 6.82 -12.80
CA LYS A 68 9.54 7.44 -12.81
C LYS A 68 10.65 6.46 -12.41
N SER A 69 10.42 5.67 -11.36
CA SER A 69 11.40 4.69 -10.88
C SER A 69 11.62 3.53 -11.86
N LEU A 70 10.55 3.08 -12.52
CA LEU A 70 10.58 1.96 -13.46
C LEU A 70 11.25 2.36 -14.78
N LEU A 71 11.00 3.58 -15.28
CA LEU A 71 11.62 4.09 -16.51
C LEU A 71 13.15 4.07 -16.48
N LEU A 72 13.76 4.26 -15.30
CA LEU A 72 15.21 4.18 -15.12
C LEU A 72 15.77 2.76 -15.32
N LYS A 73 14.89 1.74 -15.25
CA LYS A 73 15.23 0.30 -15.32
C LYS A 73 14.79 -0.34 -16.65
N ILE A 74 14.17 0.43 -17.54
CA ILE A 74 13.70 -0.04 -18.84
C ILE A 74 14.85 -0.02 -19.85
N GLU A 75 14.91 -1.05 -20.68
CA GLU A 75 15.86 -1.15 -21.78
C GLU A 75 15.67 0.03 -22.76
N GLY A 76 16.77 0.61 -23.24
CA GLY A 76 16.72 1.84 -24.03
C GLY A 76 16.87 3.13 -23.20
N HIS A 77 16.84 3.06 -21.87
CA HIS A 77 17.16 4.21 -21.02
C HIS A 77 18.62 4.63 -21.23
N ASN A 78 18.86 5.93 -21.41
CA ASN A 78 20.11 6.59 -21.80
C ASN A 78 20.53 6.44 -23.28
N SER A 79 19.91 5.55 -24.07
CA SER A 79 20.22 5.37 -25.49
C SER A 79 19.08 5.82 -26.43
N GLU A 80 17.85 5.40 -26.15
CA GLU A 80 16.63 5.71 -26.93
C GLU A 80 15.81 6.81 -26.26
N PHE A 81 15.76 6.81 -24.93
CA PHE A 81 15.09 7.83 -24.15
C PHE A 81 15.88 8.18 -22.89
N LYS A 82 15.66 9.39 -22.38
CA LYS A 82 16.28 9.90 -21.15
C LYS A 82 15.22 10.47 -20.23
N LEU A 83 15.37 10.21 -18.94
CA LEU A 83 14.58 10.85 -17.91
C LEU A 83 15.39 11.98 -17.27
N LYS A 84 14.90 13.22 -17.37
CA LYS A 84 15.48 14.35 -16.63
C LYS A 84 14.39 15.00 -15.78
N LYS A 85 14.60 15.00 -14.47
CA LYS A 85 13.59 15.40 -13.48
C LYS A 85 12.32 14.56 -13.66
N ASP A 86 11.27 15.13 -14.26
CA ASP A 86 9.94 14.53 -14.41
C ASP A 86 9.47 14.53 -15.88
N VAL A 87 10.41 14.70 -16.82
CA VAL A 87 10.17 14.67 -18.26
C VAL A 87 10.96 13.50 -18.86
N VAL A 88 10.24 12.63 -19.56
CA VAL A 88 10.81 11.59 -20.41
C VAL A 88 10.98 12.18 -21.80
N THR A 89 12.22 12.20 -22.28
CA THR A 89 12.53 12.63 -23.64
C THR A 89 12.99 11.42 -24.44
N PHE A 90 12.17 11.00 -25.39
CA PHE A 90 12.50 10.02 -26.41
C PHE A 90 13.32 10.73 -27.49
N ILE A 91 14.57 10.31 -27.64
CA ILE A 91 15.55 10.91 -28.57
C ILE A 91 15.36 10.33 -29.97
N LYS A 92 14.96 9.06 -30.03
CA LYS A 92 14.64 8.31 -31.25
C LYS A 92 13.57 7.26 -30.92
N GLU A 93 13.10 6.57 -31.94
CA GLU A 93 12.15 5.46 -31.75
C GLU A 93 12.75 4.37 -30.84
N PRO A 94 11.94 3.80 -29.94
CA PRO A 94 12.37 2.71 -29.06
C PRO A 94 12.39 1.38 -29.81
N ILE A 95 13.29 1.23 -30.78
CA ILE A 95 13.37 0.10 -31.71
C ILE A 95 13.57 -1.21 -30.95
N ALA A 96 14.44 -1.22 -29.94
CA ALA A 96 14.72 -2.44 -29.17
C ALA A 96 13.44 -2.99 -28.50
N LEU A 97 12.64 -2.10 -27.91
CA LEU A 97 11.36 -2.49 -27.31
C LEU A 97 10.35 -2.93 -28.36
N GLN A 98 10.23 -2.21 -29.48
CA GLN A 98 9.32 -2.61 -30.57
C GLN A 98 9.65 -3.98 -31.15
N GLU A 99 10.93 -4.30 -31.34
CA GLU A 99 11.38 -5.61 -31.82
C GLU A 99 11.10 -6.72 -30.81
N LYS A 100 11.34 -6.46 -29.51
CA LYS A 100 10.97 -7.37 -28.42
C LYS A 100 9.49 -7.74 -28.48
N TYR A 101 8.60 -6.76 -28.64
CA TYR A 101 7.15 -7.02 -28.72
C TYR A 101 6.73 -7.70 -30.02
N LYS A 102 7.37 -7.39 -31.16
CA LYS A 102 7.15 -8.13 -32.43
C LYS A 102 7.51 -9.61 -32.28
N PHE A 103 8.64 -9.90 -31.64
CA PHE A 103 9.06 -11.27 -31.37
C PHE A 103 8.08 -12.00 -30.43
N GLN A 104 7.62 -11.33 -29.37
CA GLN A 104 6.60 -11.89 -28.47
C GLN A 104 5.27 -12.17 -29.17
N GLN A 105 4.83 -11.28 -30.06
CA GLN A 105 3.60 -11.50 -30.84
C GLN A 105 3.73 -12.72 -31.76
N LYS A 106 4.88 -12.89 -32.42
CA LYS A 106 5.14 -14.09 -33.22
C LYS A 106 5.08 -15.36 -32.37
N ASN A 107 5.69 -15.34 -31.19
CA ASN A 107 5.64 -16.47 -30.27
C ASN A 107 4.23 -16.77 -29.77
N LEU A 108 3.40 -15.74 -29.58
CA LEU A 108 1.99 -15.92 -29.24
C LEU A 108 1.26 -16.67 -30.36
N ASP A 109 1.36 -16.17 -31.59
CA ASP A 109 0.70 -16.77 -32.76
C ASP A 109 1.11 -18.23 -32.96
N ASP A 110 2.39 -18.54 -32.76
CA ASP A 110 2.91 -19.92 -32.83
C ASP A 110 2.33 -20.79 -31.69
N THR A 111 2.29 -20.26 -30.47
CA THR A 111 1.75 -20.93 -29.27
C THR A 111 0.26 -21.27 -29.45
N THR A 112 -0.54 -20.29 -29.88
CA THR A 112 -1.99 -20.45 -30.04
C THR A 112 -2.34 -21.37 -31.18
N ARG A 113 -1.60 -21.32 -32.30
CA ARG A 113 -1.76 -22.26 -33.41
C ARG A 113 -1.46 -23.70 -33.01
N LYS A 114 -0.45 -23.93 -32.17
CA LYS A 114 -0.16 -25.29 -31.65
C LYS A 114 -1.31 -25.83 -30.81
N ILE A 115 -1.86 -25.02 -29.90
CA ILE A 115 -3.03 -25.41 -29.08
C ILE A 115 -4.25 -25.65 -29.97
N TYR A 116 -4.54 -24.74 -30.91
CA TYR A 116 -5.63 -24.88 -31.88
C TYR A 116 -5.55 -26.18 -32.68
N ASN A 117 -4.37 -26.49 -33.24
CA ASN A 117 -4.17 -27.69 -34.03
C ASN A 117 -4.41 -28.96 -33.20
N GLN A 118 -3.91 -28.99 -31.96
CA GLN A 118 -4.11 -30.13 -31.06
C GLN A 118 -5.57 -30.28 -30.61
N PHE A 119 -6.25 -29.16 -30.35
CA PHE A 119 -7.67 -29.22 -30.02
C PHE A 119 -8.49 -29.76 -31.19
N ASN A 120 -8.21 -29.33 -32.42
CA ASN A 120 -8.86 -29.85 -33.61
C ASN A 120 -8.56 -31.35 -33.84
N LEU A 121 -7.36 -31.85 -33.51
CA LEU A 121 -7.07 -33.28 -33.52
C LEU A 121 -7.92 -34.03 -32.48
N HIS A 122 -8.08 -33.46 -31.29
CA HIS A 122 -8.96 -34.02 -30.26
C HIS A 122 -10.44 -34.06 -30.71
N LEU A 123 -10.95 -33.01 -31.36
CA LEU A 123 -12.31 -33.00 -31.92
C LEU A 123 -12.50 -34.13 -32.93
N GLN A 124 -11.54 -34.28 -33.86
CA GLN A 124 -11.59 -35.35 -34.87
C GLN A 124 -11.58 -36.75 -34.24
N HIS A 125 -10.75 -36.99 -33.22
CA HIS A 125 -10.71 -38.27 -32.50
C HIS A 125 -12.04 -38.58 -31.78
N ASN A 126 -12.85 -37.57 -31.47
CA ASN A 126 -14.17 -37.71 -30.85
C ASN A 126 -15.33 -37.55 -31.86
N CYS A 127 -15.06 -37.68 -33.16
CA CYS A 127 -16.05 -37.55 -34.24
C CYS A 127 -16.79 -36.20 -34.26
N VAL A 128 -16.14 -35.13 -33.81
CA VAL A 128 -16.63 -33.75 -33.93
C VAL A 128 -15.90 -33.05 -35.08
N ASP A 129 -16.63 -32.24 -35.85
CA ASP A 129 -16.07 -31.48 -36.96
C ASP A 129 -14.99 -30.49 -36.50
N LYS A 130 -14.01 -30.26 -37.37
CA LYS A 130 -12.99 -29.22 -37.16
C LYS A 130 -13.65 -27.85 -37.09
N ILE A 131 -13.15 -27.04 -36.16
CA ILE A 131 -13.60 -25.65 -36.00
C ILE A 131 -12.62 -24.70 -36.66
N SER A 132 -13.10 -23.50 -37.01
CA SER A 132 -12.23 -22.43 -37.49
C SER A 132 -11.39 -21.85 -36.36
N TYR A 133 -10.29 -21.16 -36.70
CA TYR A 133 -9.46 -20.47 -35.71
C TYR A 133 -10.23 -19.38 -34.94
N LYS A 134 -11.22 -18.75 -35.60
CA LYS A 134 -12.09 -17.76 -34.97
C LYS A 134 -12.99 -18.41 -33.92
N ASP A 135 -13.61 -19.54 -34.24
CA ASP A 135 -14.48 -20.26 -33.29
C ASP A 135 -13.66 -20.77 -32.09
N PHE A 136 -12.42 -21.23 -32.34
CA PHE A 136 -11.49 -21.59 -31.27
C PHE A 136 -11.19 -20.40 -30.35
N TYR A 137 -10.93 -19.22 -30.93
CA TYR A 137 -10.67 -18.00 -30.17
C TYR A 137 -11.85 -17.60 -29.27
N ASP A 138 -13.07 -17.65 -29.81
CA ASP A 138 -14.28 -17.34 -29.04
C ASP A 138 -14.49 -18.36 -27.91
N THR A 139 -14.17 -19.63 -28.17
CA THR A 139 -14.31 -20.74 -27.21
C THR A 139 -13.28 -20.66 -26.07
N ILE A 140 -12.01 -20.41 -26.39
CA ILE A 140 -10.95 -20.29 -25.36
C ILE A 140 -11.14 -19.03 -24.50
N SER A 141 -11.71 -17.97 -25.07
CA SER A 141 -12.08 -16.77 -24.31
C SER A 141 -13.14 -17.05 -23.24
N ILE A 142 -14.08 -17.97 -23.49
CA ILE A 142 -15.05 -18.43 -22.48
C ILE A 142 -14.31 -19.14 -21.33
N TYR A 143 -13.38 -20.04 -21.65
CA TYR A 143 -12.54 -20.70 -20.64
C TYR A 143 -11.79 -19.69 -19.77
N PHE A 144 -11.14 -18.70 -20.39
CA PHE A 144 -10.45 -17.64 -19.66
C PHE A 144 -11.38 -16.82 -18.76
N SER A 145 -12.57 -16.43 -19.24
CA SER A 145 -13.56 -15.70 -18.44
C SER A 145 -14.06 -16.49 -17.23
N LYS A 146 -14.09 -17.82 -17.33
CA LYS A 146 -14.51 -18.72 -16.26
C LYS A 146 -13.46 -18.87 -15.17
N ILE A 147 -12.20 -19.11 -15.57
CA ILE A 147 -11.10 -19.21 -14.60
C ILE A 147 -11.01 -17.92 -13.81
N THR A 148 -11.18 -16.78 -14.48
CA THR A 148 -11.05 -15.47 -13.85
C THR A 148 -12.35 -14.90 -13.29
N ASN A 149 -13.50 -15.57 -13.44
CA ASN A 149 -14.80 -15.04 -13.03
C ASN A 149 -15.04 -13.56 -13.45
N VAL A 150 -14.49 -13.16 -14.60
CA VAL A 150 -14.52 -11.80 -15.15
C VAL A 150 -15.30 -11.87 -16.46
N ASP A 151 -16.37 -11.09 -16.57
CA ASP A 151 -17.26 -11.07 -17.75
C ASP A 151 -17.71 -12.48 -18.15
N VAL A 152 -18.13 -13.29 -17.15
CA VAL A 152 -18.50 -14.71 -17.33
C VAL A 152 -19.53 -14.86 -18.44
N LYS A 153 -19.14 -15.61 -19.47
CA LYS A 153 -19.98 -15.93 -20.63
C LYS A 153 -20.69 -17.27 -20.43
N GLU A 154 -21.85 -17.42 -21.07
CA GLU A 154 -22.59 -18.68 -21.08
C GLU A 154 -21.82 -19.80 -21.81
N ASP A 155 -22.04 -21.04 -21.35
CA ASP A 155 -21.41 -22.23 -21.90
C ASP A 155 -21.98 -22.60 -23.25
N THR A 156 -21.13 -22.62 -24.26
CA THR A 156 -21.42 -23.34 -25.50
C THR A 156 -20.99 -24.80 -25.38
N GLU A 157 -21.58 -25.71 -26.16
CA GLU A 157 -21.16 -27.11 -26.21
C GLU A 157 -19.66 -27.25 -26.55
N LEU A 158 -19.16 -26.45 -27.50
CA LEU A 158 -17.74 -26.38 -27.82
C LEU A 158 -16.88 -25.97 -26.62
N SER A 159 -17.34 -25.02 -25.80
CA SER A 159 -16.61 -24.58 -24.60
C SER A 159 -16.54 -25.68 -23.54
N LYS A 160 -17.60 -26.48 -23.37
CA LYS A 160 -17.61 -27.63 -22.46
C LYS A 160 -16.60 -28.69 -22.90
N ILE A 161 -16.57 -28.99 -24.20
CA ILE A 161 -15.60 -29.91 -24.80
C ILE A 161 -14.17 -29.40 -24.61
N LEU A 162 -13.91 -28.12 -24.88
CA LEU A 162 -12.59 -27.51 -24.68
C LEU A 162 -12.13 -27.60 -23.21
N ILE A 163 -13.01 -27.26 -22.26
CA ILE A 163 -12.71 -27.32 -20.82
C ILE A 163 -12.37 -28.76 -20.41
N SER A 164 -13.15 -29.73 -20.87
CA SER A 164 -12.90 -31.15 -20.61
C SER A 164 -11.55 -31.61 -21.17
N TRP A 165 -11.23 -31.19 -22.40
CA TRP A 165 -9.95 -31.49 -23.04
C TRP A 165 -8.76 -30.89 -22.29
N ILE A 166 -8.82 -29.61 -21.93
CA ILE A 166 -7.77 -28.95 -21.13
C ILE A 166 -7.61 -29.65 -19.78
N THR A 167 -8.71 -30.01 -19.12
CA THR A 167 -8.68 -30.77 -17.85
C THR A 167 -8.01 -32.13 -18.04
N GLY A 168 -8.24 -32.79 -19.19
CA GLY A 168 -7.58 -34.04 -19.56
C GLY A 168 -6.07 -33.88 -19.74
N ILE A 169 -5.61 -32.81 -20.39
CA ILE A 169 -4.17 -32.50 -20.55
C ILE A 169 -3.50 -32.36 -19.18
N TYR A 170 -4.08 -31.62 -18.26
CA TYR A 170 -3.50 -31.44 -16.92
C TYR A 170 -3.51 -32.72 -16.06
N LYS A 171 -4.41 -33.67 -16.34
CA LYS A 171 -4.44 -34.99 -15.67
C LYS A 171 -3.44 -35.98 -16.26
N ASN A 172 -3.16 -35.89 -17.56
CA ASN A 172 -2.27 -36.80 -18.27
C ASN A 172 -0.89 -36.17 -18.46
N LYS A 173 0.12 -36.67 -17.73
CA LYS A 173 1.52 -36.22 -17.80
C LYS A 173 2.22 -36.41 -19.17
N SER A 174 1.53 -36.92 -20.19
CA SER A 174 2.10 -37.23 -21.51
C SER A 174 2.22 -36.02 -22.45
N ASP A 175 1.45 -34.94 -22.24
CA ASP A 175 1.39 -33.78 -23.16
C ASP A 175 2.08 -32.53 -22.61
N TYR A 176 3.32 -32.68 -22.16
CA TYR A 176 4.11 -31.62 -21.50
C TYR A 176 4.29 -30.36 -22.36
N GLU A 177 4.42 -30.50 -23.68
CA GLU A 177 4.61 -29.34 -24.57
C GLU A 177 3.34 -28.47 -24.67
N ILE A 178 2.17 -29.10 -24.82
CA ILE A 178 0.89 -28.41 -24.91
C ILE A 178 0.51 -27.80 -23.56
N GLN A 179 0.79 -28.52 -22.47
CA GLN A 179 0.64 -27.99 -21.13
C GLN A 179 1.45 -26.69 -20.96
N LYS A 180 2.74 -26.67 -21.35
CA LYS A 180 3.57 -25.47 -21.25
C LYS A 180 3.01 -24.28 -22.06
N TYR A 181 2.39 -24.54 -23.21
CA TYR A 181 1.75 -23.49 -24.01
C TYR A 181 0.46 -22.95 -23.35
N LEU A 182 -0.37 -23.84 -22.82
CA LEU A 182 -1.57 -23.47 -22.06
C LEU A 182 -1.19 -22.66 -20.81
N ASP A 183 -0.15 -23.09 -20.07
CA ASP A 183 0.33 -22.41 -18.88
C ASP A 183 0.72 -20.96 -19.17
N LYS A 184 1.47 -20.70 -20.25
CA LYS A 184 1.88 -19.33 -20.62
C LYS A 184 0.69 -18.43 -20.96
N LEU A 185 -0.32 -18.96 -21.65
CA LEU A 185 -1.54 -18.22 -21.98
C LEU A 185 -2.37 -17.91 -20.73
N ILE A 186 -2.64 -18.95 -19.92
CA ILE A 186 -3.40 -18.83 -18.66
C ILE A 186 -2.66 -17.86 -17.75
N TYR A 187 -1.36 -18.04 -17.52
CA TYR A 187 -0.54 -17.17 -16.68
C TYR A 187 -0.62 -15.70 -17.09
N SER A 188 -0.47 -15.39 -18.37
CA SER A 188 -0.54 -14.02 -18.87
C SER A 188 -1.91 -13.40 -18.61
N TRP A 189 -2.98 -14.18 -18.84
CA TRP A 189 -4.35 -13.76 -18.60
C TRP A 189 -4.64 -13.56 -17.10
N LEU A 190 -4.11 -14.43 -16.24
CA LEU A 190 -4.24 -14.33 -14.80
C LEU A 190 -3.53 -13.12 -14.24
N LEU A 191 -2.30 -12.84 -14.69
CA LEU A 191 -1.59 -11.62 -14.31
C LEU A 191 -2.36 -10.39 -14.77
N PHE A 192 -2.78 -10.36 -16.04
CA PHE A 192 -3.55 -9.25 -16.55
C PHE A 192 -4.81 -9.03 -15.71
N SER A 193 -5.61 -10.08 -15.50
CA SER A 193 -6.81 -10.02 -14.66
C SER A 193 -6.48 -9.59 -13.23
N TYR A 194 -5.39 -10.08 -12.65
CA TYR A 194 -4.96 -9.63 -11.34
C TYR A 194 -4.66 -8.13 -11.27
N PHE A 195 -3.98 -7.56 -12.26
CA PHE A 195 -3.65 -6.13 -12.28
C PHE A 195 -4.77 -5.23 -12.81
N TYR A 196 -5.68 -5.77 -13.63
CA TYR A 196 -6.78 -5.06 -14.29
C TYR A 196 -8.11 -5.20 -13.54
N SER A 197 -8.47 -6.43 -13.13
CA SER A 197 -9.76 -6.78 -12.54
C SER A 197 -9.73 -7.12 -11.05
N VAL A 198 -8.57 -7.48 -10.44
CA VAL A 198 -8.42 -7.59 -8.97
C VAL A 198 -8.15 -6.25 -8.33
N LYS A 199 -9.20 -5.47 -8.46
CA LYS A 199 -9.83 -4.75 -7.38
C LYS A 199 -9.41 -5.21 -5.93
N ARG A 200 -8.55 -4.41 -5.28
CA ARG A 200 -7.90 -4.69 -3.98
C ARG A 200 -8.83 -4.41 -2.80
N SER A 201 -8.98 -5.36 -1.88
CA SER A 201 -9.75 -5.15 -0.66
C SER A 201 -8.87 -4.58 0.46
N LYS A 202 -9.44 -3.58 1.13
CA LYS A 202 -9.06 -2.97 2.43
C LYS A 202 -8.41 -1.61 2.31
N LYS A 203 -9.14 -0.62 2.85
CA LYS A 203 -8.63 0.66 3.29
C LYS A 203 -8.14 0.50 4.72
N ARG A 204 -7.03 -0.21 4.97
CA ARG A 204 -6.52 -0.41 6.35
C ARG A 204 -6.11 0.91 7.00
N LEU A 205 -5.74 1.87 6.15
CA LEU A 205 -5.45 3.24 6.55
C LEU A 205 -6.70 4.13 6.55
N ASN A 206 -7.92 3.58 6.47
CA ASN A 206 -9.14 4.38 6.50
C ASN A 206 -9.23 5.19 7.79
N GLY A 207 -9.57 6.47 7.66
CA GLY A 207 -9.67 7.38 8.81
C GLY A 207 -8.32 7.80 9.41
N ASN A 208 -7.18 7.42 8.81
CA ASN A 208 -5.89 7.94 9.24
C ASN A 208 -5.79 9.45 8.99
N THR A 209 -4.99 10.11 9.82
CA THR A 209 -4.60 11.50 9.60
C THR A 209 -3.23 11.55 8.95
N VAL A 210 -3.11 12.27 7.83
CA VAL A 210 -1.82 12.54 7.20
C VAL A 210 -1.39 13.97 7.48
N VAL A 211 -0.27 14.10 8.19
CA VAL A 211 0.35 15.38 8.53
C VAL A 211 1.19 15.85 7.34
N PHE A 212 0.85 17.01 6.79
CA PHE A 212 1.59 17.60 5.67
C PHE A 212 2.71 18.49 6.20
N ASP A 213 3.93 18.20 5.73
CA ASP A 213 5.08 19.09 5.84
C ASP A 213 4.88 20.35 4.98
N THR A 214 5.60 21.43 5.32
CA THR A 214 5.60 22.73 4.62
C THR A 214 5.88 22.55 3.12
N ASN A 215 6.80 21.67 2.75
CA ASN A 215 7.15 21.43 1.35
C ASN A 215 5.97 20.86 0.51
N LEU A 216 5.08 20.06 1.10
CA LEU A 216 3.88 19.57 0.43
C LEU A 216 2.88 20.71 0.18
N ILE A 217 2.79 21.68 1.10
CA ILE A 217 1.96 22.89 0.92
C ILE A 217 2.48 23.70 -0.26
N VAL A 218 3.81 23.93 -0.29
CA VAL A 218 4.49 24.64 -1.39
C VAL A 218 4.23 23.95 -2.73
N TYR A 219 4.31 22.61 -2.77
CA TYR A 219 4.06 21.84 -3.98
C TYR A 219 2.60 21.87 -4.40
N LEU A 220 1.65 21.74 -3.47
CA LEU A 220 0.21 21.80 -3.73
C LEU A 220 -0.22 23.12 -4.40
N LEU A 221 0.45 24.22 -4.05
CA LEU A 221 0.19 25.54 -4.61
C LEU A 221 0.87 25.77 -5.97
N GLY A 222 1.68 24.80 -6.44
CA GLY A 222 2.38 24.89 -7.73
C GLY A 222 3.56 25.86 -7.74
N ILE A 223 4.04 26.29 -6.57
CA ILE A 223 5.17 27.23 -6.46
C ILE A 223 6.43 26.64 -7.10
N ASN A 224 6.66 25.34 -6.92
CA ASN A 224 7.80 24.63 -7.51
C ASN A 224 7.42 23.83 -8.78
N GLY A 225 6.36 24.26 -9.49
CA GLY A 225 5.93 23.67 -10.75
C GLY A 225 4.68 22.79 -10.67
N LYS A 226 4.02 22.63 -11.82
CA LYS A 226 2.72 21.94 -11.96
C LYS A 226 2.83 20.43 -11.75
N GLU A 227 3.97 19.83 -12.01
CA GLU A 227 4.19 18.39 -11.87
C GLU A 227 4.25 17.98 -10.41
N ARG A 228 4.96 18.76 -9.58
CA ARG A 228 4.99 18.54 -8.12
C ARG A 228 3.62 18.77 -7.50
N GLN A 229 2.88 19.76 -7.99
CA GLN A 229 1.48 19.96 -7.65
C GLN A 229 0.66 18.70 -7.95
N PHE A 230 0.80 18.13 -9.15
CA PHE A 230 0.09 16.91 -9.53
C PHE A 230 0.40 15.71 -8.62
N PHE A 231 1.63 15.56 -8.13
CA PHE A 231 1.99 14.47 -7.21
C PHE A 231 1.33 14.61 -5.83
N VAL A 232 1.16 15.84 -5.35
CA VAL A 232 0.44 16.10 -4.09
C VAL A 232 -1.08 16.02 -4.31
N GLU A 233 -1.59 16.51 -5.44
CA GLU A 233 -3.01 16.34 -5.81
C GLU A 233 -3.38 14.86 -5.93
N TYR A 234 -2.50 14.02 -6.48
CA TYR A 234 -2.67 12.58 -6.52
C TYR A 234 -2.76 11.97 -5.11
N LEU A 235 -1.89 12.39 -4.18
CA LEU A 235 -1.98 11.98 -2.78
C LEU A 235 -3.32 12.37 -2.18
N VAL A 236 -3.73 13.64 -2.34
CA VAL A 236 -4.98 14.17 -1.79
C VAL A 236 -6.20 13.39 -2.28
N GLU A 237 -6.24 13.06 -3.57
CA GLU A 237 -7.30 12.23 -4.16
C GLU A 237 -7.32 10.83 -3.52
N LYS A 238 -6.16 10.21 -3.31
CA LYS A 238 -6.07 8.90 -2.64
C LYS A 238 -6.46 8.97 -1.16
N LEU A 239 -6.11 10.03 -0.46
CA LEU A 239 -6.55 10.25 0.93
C LEU A 239 -8.08 10.40 1.01
N LYS A 240 -8.69 11.14 0.08
CA LYS A 240 -10.15 11.28 -0.03
C LYS A 240 -10.82 9.94 -0.26
N GLN A 241 -10.33 9.15 -1.23
CA GLN A 241 -10.85 7.81 -1.53
C GLN A 241 -10.76 6.87 -0.32
N ASN A 242 -9.73 7.05 0.52
CA ASN A 242 -9.51 6.30 1.74
C ASN A 242 -10.14 6.93 3.00
N GLY A 243 -11.03 7.93 2.89
CA GLY A 243 -11.67 8.53 4.06
C GLY A 243 -10.70 9.14 5.09
N CYS A 244 -9.48 9.47 4.66
CA CYS A 244 -8.45 10.06 5.50
C CYS A 244 -8.65 11.57 5.67
N SER A 245 -8.06 12.13 6.72
CA SER A 245 -8.00 13.57 6.94
C SER A 245 -6.58 14.11 6.79
N ILE A 246 -6.47 15.39 6.49
CA ILE A 246 -5.18 16.10 6.43
C ILE A 246 -5.01 16.95 7.70
N GLN A 247 -3.83 16.92 8.29
CA GLN A 247 -3.43 17.85 9.35
C GLN A 247 -2.27 18.72 8.84
N ILE A 248 -2.36 20.02 9.05
CA ILE A 248 -1.25 20.96 8.84
C ILE A 248 -0.96 21.60 10.19
N ASN A 249 0.28 21.63 10.63
CA ASN A 249 0.62 22.28 11.89
C ASN A 249 0.78 23.80 11.68
N ASP A 250 0.43 24.58 12.69
CA ASP A 250 0.55 26.06 12.68
C ASP A 250 1.99 26.52 12.38
N PHE A 251 3.00 25.81 12.91
CA PHE A 251 4.41 26.12 12.66
C PHE A 251 4.81 25.86 11.20
N SER A 252 4.20 24.88 10.52
CA SER A 252 4.38 24.68 9.07
C SER A 252 3.72 25.79 8.26
N VAL A 253 2.57 26.31 8.71
CA VAL A 253 1.96 27.50 8.09
C VAL A 253 2.83 28.74 8.29
N ARG A 254 3.41 28.94 9.47
CA ARG A 254 4.32 30.06 9.76
C ARG A 254 5.59 29.99 8.94
N GLU A 255 6.21 28.80 8.84
CA GLU A 255 7.36 28.59 7.97
C GLU A 255 7.01 28.91 6.51
N PHE A 256 5.85 28.43 6.03
CA PHE A 256 5.39 28.74 4.68
C PHE A 256 5.23 30.25 4.43
N ARG A 257 4.64 31.00 5.38
CA ARG A 257 4.55 32.47 5.29
C ARG A 257 5.94 33.11 5.22
N GLY A 258 6.87 32.66 6.06
CA GLY A 258 8.27 33.10 6.02
C GLY A 258 8.91 32.88 4.65
N LEU A 259 8.67 31.72 4.03
CA LEU A 259 9.14 31.39 2.68
C LEU A 259 8.54 32.33 1.62
N LEU A 260 7.25 32.65 1.69
CA LEU A 260 6.60 33.58 0.75
C LEU A 260 7.17 35.00 0.84
N SER A 261 7.59 35.42 2.03
CA SER A 261 8.25 36.71 2.26
C SER A 261 9.71 36.75 1.81
N SER A 262 10.32 35.62 1.45
CA SER A 262 11.68 35.57 0.92
C SER A 262 11.81 36.41 -0.36
N LYS A 263 12.94 37.12 -0.46
CA LYS A 263 13.35 37.86 -1.67
C LYS A 263 14.40 37.12 -2.49
N GLU A 264 14.91 36.01 -1.98
CA GLU A 264 16.05 35.30 -2.56
C GLU A 264 15.62 33.99 -3.24
N ASN A 265 14.49 33.40 -2.85
CA ASN A 265 14.03 32.14 -3.43
C ASN A 265 13.46 32.35 -4.86
N PRO A 266 14.10 31.81 -5.91
CA PRO A 266 13.71 32.05 -7.31
C PRO A 266 12.33 31.49 -7.65
N ASP A 267 11.95 30.33 -7.07
CA ASP A 267 10.63 29.72 -7.32
C ASP A 267 9.51 30.61 -6.77
N ILE A 268 9.73 31.21 -5.59
CA ILE A 268 8.79 32.17 -4.98
C ILE A 268 8.68 33.46 -5.80
N LEU A 269 9.82 33.98 -6.30
CA LEU A 269 9.83 35.17 -7.15
C LEU A 269 9.05 34.95 -8.46
N ILE A 270 9.26 33.79 -9.10
CA ILE A 270 8.53 33.40 -10.32
C ILE A 270 7.04 33.25 -10.01
N PHE A 271 6.69 32.55 -8.93
CA PHE A 271 5.30 32.36 -8.52
C PHE A 271 4.60 33.69 -8.23
N ARG A 272 5.26 34.62 -7.51
CA ARG A 272 4.76 35.97 -7.23
C ARG A 272 4.46 36.74 -8.51
N LYS A 273 5.37 36.68 -9.49
CA LYS A 273 5.20 37.35 -10.79
C LYS A 273 4.02 36.76 -11.58
N ASN A 274 3.89 35.44 -11.59
CA ASN A 274 2.91 34.73 -12.41
C ASN A 274 1.51 34.68 -11.78
N ASN A 275 1.41 34.74 -10.44
CA ASN A 275 0.15 34.60 -9.70
C ASN A 275 0.01 35.70 -8.62
N PRO A 276 0.04 36.99 -8.98
CA PRO A 276 0.13 38.09 -8.00
C PRO A 276 -1.07 38.16 -7.04
N VAL A 277 -2.28 37.89 -7.54
CA VAL A 277 -3.52 37.90 -6.72
C VAL A 277 -3.48 36.77 -5.69
N LEU A 278 -3.15 35.56 -6.11
CA LEU A 278 -3.04 34.40 -5.23
C LEU A 278 -1.91 34.58 -4.21
N PHE A 279 -0.77 35.13 -4.64
CA PHE A 279 0.36 35.41 -3.76
C PHE A 279 -0.05 36.38 -2.62
N ASN A 280 -0.75 37.47 -2.94
CA ASN A 280 -1.24 38.41 -1.94
C ASN A 280 -2.26 37.77 -0.98
N GLN A 281 -3.18 36.94 -1.51
CA GLN A 281 -4.13 36.20 -0.68
C GLN A 281 -3.42 35.25 0.29
N LEU A 282 -2.37 34.56 -0.16
CA LEU A 282 -1.58 33.66 0.67
C LEU A 282 -0.78 34.39 1.74
N LEU A 283 -0.32 35.62 1.50
CA LEU A 283 0.36 36.42 2.53
C LEU A 283 -0.59 36.92 3.62
N LEU A 284 -1.80 37.35 3.23
CA LEU A 284 -2.77 37.95 4.15
C LEU A 284 -3.54 36.89 4.95
N ASN A 285 -4.01 35.83 4.28
CA ASN A 285 -4.98 34.88 4.83
C ASN A 285 -4.61 33.42 4.51
N THR A 286 -3.37 33.00 4.80
CA THR A 286 -2.87 31.66 4.43
C THR A 286 -3.74 30.52 4.95
N GLU A 287 -4.15 30.58 6.22
CA GLU A 287 -4.87 29.49 6.89
C GLU A 287 -6.25 29.27 6.28
N GLU A 288 -7.02 30.35 6.18
CA GLU A 288 -8.34 30.35 5.55
C GLU A 288 -8.25 29.90 4.09
N TYR A 289 -7.22 30.33 3.36
CA TYR A 289 -7.02 29.91 1.99
C TYR A 289 -6.77 28.40 1.88
N LEU A 290 -5.88 27.84 2.71
CA LEU A 290 -5.61 26.40 2.73
C LEU A 290 -6.86 25.59 3.08
N ILE A 291 -7.59 25.99 4.13
CA ILE A 291 -8.86 25.35 4.52
C ILE A 291 -9.87 25.40 3.36
N SER A 292 -10.01 26.58 2.73
CA SER A 292 -10.90 26.77 1.59
C SER A 292 -10.51 25.88 0.41
N ILE A 293 -9.22 25.76 0.08
CA ILE A 293 -8.75 24.92 -1.03
C ILE A 293 -9.10 23.45 -0.79
N PHE A 294 -8.80 22.91 0.40
CA PHE A 294 -9.05 21.50 0.69
C PHE A 294 -10.55 21.21 0.76
N LYS A 295 -11.34 22.13 1.30
CA LYS A 295 -12.80 21.98 1.37
C LYS A 295 -13.48 22.12 0.00
N ARG A 296 -13.13 23.15 -0.78
CA ARG A 296 -13.85 23.51 -2.02
C ARG A 296 -13.33 22.81 -3.27
N LYS A 297 -12.01 22.65 -3.39
CA LYS A 297 -11.38 22.04 -4.58
C LYS A 297 -11.26 20.53 -4.45
N TYR A 298 -10.81 20.06 -3.28
CA TYR A 298 -10.48 18.65 -3.08
C TYR A 298 -11.52 17.87 -2.29
N GLU A 299 -12.47 18.55 -1.63
CA GLU A 299 -13.53 17.95 -0.81
C GLU A 299 -13.00 16.97 0.25
N ILE A 300 -11.90 17.35 0.92
CA ILE A 300 -11.29 16.58 2.00
C ILE A 300 -11.23 17.39 3.29
N TYR A 301 -11.40 16.71 4.43
CA TYR A 301 -11.30 17.36 5.75
C TYR A 301 -9.83 17.71 6.05
N VAL A 302 -9.59 18.98 6.37
CA VAL A 302 -8.29 19.48 6.80
C VAL A 302 -8.40 20.18 8.16
N THR A 303 -7.41 19.95 9.02
CA THR A 303 -7.27 20.66 10.29
C THR A 303 -5.96 21.43 10.33
N ILE A 304 -6.01 22.66 10.83
CA ILE A 304 -4.79 23.40 11.19
C ILE A 304 -4.60 23.25 12.69
N ASN A 305 -3.64 22.43 13.09
CA ASN A 305 -3.39 22.12 14.50
C ASN A 305 -2.41 23.14 15.10
N SER A 306 -2.89 23.91 16.07
CA SER A 306 -2.10 24.87 16.86
C SER A 306 -1.64 24.32 18.21
N LYS A 307 -2.13 23.13 18.61
CA LYS A 307 -1.75 22.50 19.88
C LYS A 307 -0.61 21.53 19.65
N LEU A 308 0.62 22.04 19.81
CA LEU A 308 1.79 21.22 20.04
C LEU A 308 2.40 21.58 21.41
N THR A 309 2.25 20.70 22.38
CA THR A 309 2.97 20.83 23.66
C THR A 309 4.29 20.10 23.50
N LEU A 310 5.36 20.83 23.20
CA LEU A 310 6.69 20.26 23.15
C LEU A 310 7.20 20.03 24.58
N PRO A 311 7.83 18.89 24.86
CA PRO A 311 8.60 18.76 26.08
C PRO A 311 9.83 19.70 25.97
N ASN A 312 9.86 20.74 26.80
CA ASN A 312 11.09 21.50 27.08
C ASN A 312 12.05 20.58 27.82
N SER A 313 12.78 19.77 27.06
CA SER A 313 13.69 18.75 27.57
C SER A 313 14.99 18.80 26.79
N ASP A 314 16.11 18.54 27.45
CA ASP A 314 17.44 18.48 26.84
C ASP A 314 17.46 17.51 25.64
N LYS A 315 16.69 16.43 25.75
CA LYS A 315 16.48 15.44 24.67
C LYS A 315 15.94 16.07 23.38
N PHE A 316 15.12 17.11 23.44
CA PHE A 316 14.62 17.80 22.26
C PHE A 316 15.75 18.59 21.57
N LEU A 317 16.52 19.36 22.33
CA LEU A 317 17.64 20.17 21.82
C LEU A 317 18.76 19.31 21.23
N ASP A 318 19.02 18.16 21.86
CA ASP A 318 19.97 17.17 21.35
C ASP A 318 19.55 16.62 19.99
N LEU A 319 18.25 16.33 19.80
CA LEU A 319 17.73 15.86 18.52
C LEU A 319 17.85 16.91 17.42
N VAL A 320 17.54 18.18 17.74
CA VAL A 320 17.71 19.30 16.80
C VAL A 320 19.16 19.43 16.37
N SER A 321 20.08 19.40 17.34
CA SER A 321 21.53 19.48 17.08
C SER A 321 22.03 18.29 16.27
N ASN A 322 21.55 17.08 16.58
CA ASN A 322 21.91 15.87 15.86
C ASN A 322 21.44 15.90 14.40
N LEU A 323 20.19 16.29 14.16
CA LEU A 323 19.64 16.43 12.81
C LEU A 323 20.36 17.51 12.01
N LYS A 324 20.61 18.68 12.63
CA LYS A 324 21.35 19.77 11.99
C LYS A 324 22.75 19.31 11.55
N ASN A 325 23.47 18.62 12.42
CA ASN A 325 24.79 18.08 12.10
C ASN A 325 24.72 17.03 10.98
N PHE A 326 23.68 16.20 10.96
CA PHE A 326 23.48 15.20 9.90
C PHE A 326 23.17 15.84 8.53
N LYS A 327 22.32 16.87 8.48
CA LYS A 327 22.00 17.58 7.23
C LYS A 327 23.14 18.48 6.74
N GLY A 328 24.02 18.92 7.63
CA GLY A 328 25.22 19.70 7.32
C GLY A 328 25.01 21.22 7.30
N PHE A 329 26.07 21.94 6.91
CA PHE A 329 26.21 23.41 7.09
C PHE A 329 25.11 24.29 6.47
N GLN A 330 24.34 23.78 5.52
CA GLN A 330 23.25 24.53 4.87
C GLN A 330 21.95 24.55 5.70
N THR A 331 21.85 23.73 6.74
CA THR A 331 20.63 23.64 7.57
C THR A 331 20.70 24.61 8.75
N THR A 332 19.73 25.51 8.84
CA THR A 332 19.61 26.43 9.98
C THR A 332 19.06 25.70 11.21
N HIS A 333 19.25 26.29 12.40
CA HIS A 333 18.69 25.73 13.62
C HIS A 333 17.15 25.69 13.54
N GLU A 334 16.53 26.75 13.02
CA GLU A 334 15.09 26.88 12.92
C GLU A 334 14.48 25.82 11.98
N SER A 335 15.18 25.49 10.89
CA SER A 335 14.75 24.43 9.97
C SER A 335 14.83 23.05 10.62
N ALA A 336 15.94 22.73 11.31
CA ALA A 336 16.05 21.46 12.04
C ALA A 336 15.03 21.39 13.19
N GLU A 337 14.79 22.50 13.89
CA GLU A 337 13.80 22.58 14.95
C GLU A 337 12.39 22.33 14.42
N HIS A 338 12.03 22.90 13.27
CA HIS A 338 10.76 22.61 12.60
C HIS A 338 10.58 21.12 12.30
N ASP A 339 11.58 20.48 11.70
CA ASP A 339 11.50 19.07 11.34
C ASP A 339 11.28 18.17 12.58
N ILE A 340 11.98 18.47 13.68
CA ILE A 340 11.79 17.76 14.94
C ILE A 340 10.38 18.02 15.48
N LYS A 341 9.88 19.27 15.45
CA LYS A 341 8.48 19.57 15.84
C LYS A 341 7.47 18.79 15.02
N LEU A 342 7.71 18.64 13.71
CA LEU A 342 6.87 17.84 12.82
C LEU A 342 6.80 16.38 13.28
N ILE A 343 7.93 15.77 13.60
CA ILE A 343 8.00 14.40 14.14
C ILE A 343 7.22 14.29 15.46
N PHE A 344 7.48 15.19 16.41
CA PHE A 344 6.80 15.21 17.70
C PHE A 344 5.28 15.45 17.59
N SER A 345 4.80 16.09 16.53
CA SER A 345 3.35 16.33 16.29
C SER A 345 2.52 15.07 16.12
N THR A 346 3.17 13.93 15.90
CA THR A 346 2.50 12.63 15.84
C THR A 346 2.52 11.87 17.15
N GLY A 347 3.39 12.23 18.10
CA GLY A 347 3.53 11.53 19.40
C GLY A 347 4.24 10.17 19.33
N GLU A 348 4.91 9.85 18.21
CA GLU A 348 5.32 8.48 17.87
C GLU A 348 6.84 8.22 17.96
N LEU A 349 7.55 8.83 18.92
CA LEU A 349 8.94 8.45 19.23
C LEU A 349 8.99 7.16 20.08
N LYS A 350 8.53 6.06 19.49
CA LYS A 350 8.48 4.72 20.08
C LYS A 350 8.66 3.67 18.99
N LYS A 351 8.87 2.41 19.36
CA LYS A 351 8.93 1.31 18.40
C LYS A 351 7.62 1.20 17.62
N ILE A 352 7.69 1.13 16.30
CA ILE A 352 6.55 0.94 15.40
C ILE A 352 6.64 -0.48 14.84
N SER A 353 5.67 -1.32 15.18
CA SER A 353 5.62 -2.72 14.74
C SER A 353 5.25 -2.85 13.25
N ASN A 354 4.38 -1.99 12.74
CA ASN A 354 4.07 -1.84 11.32
C ASN A 354 3.43 -0.47 11.05
N ILE A 355 3.38 -0.04 9.79
CA ILE A 355 2.82 1.27 9.42
C ILE A 355 1.30 1.40 9.66
N TYR A 356 0.58 0.28 9.71
CA TYR A 356 -0.88 0.24 9.90
C TYR A 356 -1.29 0.41 11.36
N SER A 357 -0.39 0.21 12.32
CA SER A 357 -0.65 0.48 13.74
C SER A 357 -0.69 1.97 14.06
N VAL A 358 -0.24 2.81 13.13
CA VAL A 358 -0.08 4.26 13.33
C VAL A 358 -1.30 5.01 12.79
N LYS A 359 -1.93 5.82 13.64
CA LYS A 359 -3.07 6.69 13.26
C LYS A 359 -2.67 7.98 12.55
N LYS A 360 -1.40 8.39 12.69
CA LYS A 360 -0.83 9.61 12.12
C LYS A 360 0.44 9.34 11.31
N LEU A 361 0.36 9.55 10.00
CA LEU A 361 1.50 9.46 9.10
C LEU A 361 1.97 10.88 8.73
N ILE A 362 3.27 11.09 8.57
CA ILE A 362 3.84 12.36 8.12
C ILE A 362 4.27 12.21 6.67
N ALA A 363 3.83 13.14 5.82
CA ALA A 363 4.21 13.19 4.41
C ALA A 363 5.18 14.37 4.18
N THR A 364 6.38 14.06 3.68
CA THR A 364 7.43 15.04 3.40
C THR A 364 8.07 14.83 2.02
N SER A 365 8.61 15.87 1.40
CA SER A 365 9.51 15.73 0.24
C SER A 365 10.99 15.64 0.62
N ASP A 366 11.33 15.76 1.91
CA ASP A 366 12.72 15.73 2.39
C ASP A 366 13.21 14.28 2.60
N SER A 367 13.94 13.79 1.61
CA SER A 367 14.55 12.47 1.65
C SER A 367 15.71 12.36 2.65
N VAL A 368 16.40 13.46 2.98
CA VAL A 368 17.51 13.46 3.93
C VAL A 368 16.96 13.34 5.35
N LEU A 369 15.91 14.09 5.67
CA LEU A 369 15.18 13.96 6.93
C LEU A 369 14.65 12.53 7.13
N THR A 370 14.03 11.96 6.09
CA THR A 370 13.48 10.60 6.17
C THR A 370 14.59 9.56 6.43
N LYS A 371 15.76 9.70 5.80
CA LYS A 371 16.92 8.81 6.02
C LYS A 371 17.46 8.93 7.44
N TRP A 372 17.65 10.15 7.92
CA TRP A 372 18.09 10.40 9.29
C TRP A 372 17.13 9.76 10.29
N PHE A 373 15.83 9.98 10.12
CA PHE A 373 14.82 9.49 11.04
C PHE A 373 14.73 7.96 11.04
N ALA A 374 14.84 7.30 9.88
CA ALA A 374 14.93 5.85 9.78
C ALA A 374 16.13 5.30 10.58
N SER A 375 17.32 5.86 10.38
CA SER A 375 18.52 5.46 11.12
C SER A 375 18.39 5.70 12.62
N TYR A 376 17.78 6.82 13.02
CA TYR A 376 17.55 7.14 14.41
C TYR A 376 16.57 6.15 15.08
N MET A 377 15.47 5.82 14.40
CA MET A 377 14.45 4.89 14.88
C MET A 377 14.97 3.46 15.00
N LYS A 378 15.74 2.99 14.01
CA LYS A 378 16.41 1.69 14.04
C LYS A 378 17.40 1.60 15.20
N ARG A 379 18.25 2.61 15.39
CA ARG A 379 19.30 2.61 16.43
C ARG A 379 18.74 2.76 17.85
N THR A 380 17.70 3.58 18.03
CA THR A 380 17.22 3.99 19.37
C THR A 380 16.05 3.13 19.85
N TYR A 381 15.19 2.68 18.94
CA TYR A 381 13.96 1.96 19.26
C TYR A 381 13.84 0.60 18.58
N GLU A 382 14.89 0.15 17.86
CA GLU A 382 14.89 -1.11 17.10
C GLU A 382 13.67 -1.23 16.18
N SER A 383 13.27 -0.09 15.60
CA SER A 383 12.08 0.01 14.74
C SER A 383 12.49 -0.02 13.28
N ASP A 384 11.97 -1.00 12.55
CA ASP A 384 12.14 -1.10 11.09
C ASP A 384 11.20 -0.18 10.32
N TYR A 385 10.08 0.17 10.93
CA TYR A 385 9.09 1.09 10.37
C TYR A 385 9.22 2.48 10.98
N ILE A 386 8.90 3.48 10.15
CA ILE A 386 8.78 4.88 10.54
C ILE A 386 7.48 5.46 10.00
N ASN A 387 6.87 6.38 10.75
CA ASN A 387 5.67 7.08 10.30
C ASN A 387 5.97 8.33 9.46
N LEU A 388 7.24 8.71 9.29
CA LEU A 388 7.70 9.77 8.39
C LEU A 388 8.02 9.19 7.02
N LEU A 389 7.23 9.58 6.02
CA LEU A 389 7.28 8.99 4.68
C LEU A 389 7.54 10.05 3.64
N THR A 390 8.39 9.71 2.68
CA THR A 390 8.55 10.55 1.49
C THR A 390 7.24 10.59 0.70
N LEU A 391 6.99 11.70 -0.01
CA LEU A 391 5.84 11.87 -0.91
C LEU A 391 5.73 10.71 -1.91
N TYR A 392 6.87 10.14 -2.33
CA TYR A 392 6.95 8.94 -3.14
C TYR A 392 6.31 7.72 -2.44
N LYS A 393 6.78 7.42 -1.23
CA LYS A 393 6.38 6.22 -0.48
C LYS A 393 4.92 6.28 -0.07
N ILE A 394 4.47 7.43 0.44
CA ILE A 394 3.09 7.57 0.90
C ILE A 394 2.07 7.50 -0.25
N ASN A 395 2.41 8.04 -1.42
CA ASN A 395 1.57 7.89 -2.62
C ASN A 395 1.43 6.42 -3.04
N LEU A 396 2.53 5.66 -2.99
CA LEU A 396 2.50 4.23 -3.31
C LEU A 396 1.61 3.46 -2.32
N ILE A 397 1.76 3.74 -1.02
CA ILE A 397 0.97 3.11 0.04
C ILE A 397 -0.53 3.39 -0.16
N PHE A 398 -0.93 4.66 -0.28
CA PHE A 398 -2.36 4.98 -0.44
C PHE A 398 -2.93 4.59 -1.81
N TRP A 399 -2.10 4.46 -2.84
CA TRP A 399 -2.51 3.86 -4.10
C TRP A 399 -2.80 2.36 -3.94
N ILE A 400 -1.95 1.61 -3.23
CA ILE A 400 -2.18 0.19 -2.91
C ILE A 400 -3.48 0.00 -2.09
N GLU A 401 -3.75 0.91 -1.16
CA GLU A 401 -4.89 0.85 -0.22
C GLU A 401 -6.22 1.39 -0.79
N SER A 402 -6.20 2.15 -1.90
CA SER A 402 -7.42 2.73 -2.48
C SER A 402 -8.33 1.71 -3.17
N ASP A 403 -9.64 1.86 -2.99
CA ASP A 403 -10.69 0.90 -3.37
C ASP A 403 -10.92 0.76 -4.88
N LYS A 404 -11.20 -0.49 -5.25
CA LYS A 404 -12.30 -0.99 -6.12
C LYS A 404 -12.30 -2.52 -5.83
N CYS A 405 -13.44 -3.24 -5.69
CA CYS A 405 -13.58 -4.69 -5.31
C CYS A 405 -14.03 -5.69 -6.44
N ILE A 406 -13.47 -6.94 -6.53
CA ILE A 406 -14.15 -8.26 -6.69
C ILE A 406 -13.37 -9.37 -5.92
N SER A 407 -14.12 -10.10 -5.07
CA SER A 407 -13.97 -11.41 -4.38
C SER A 407 -12.59 -12.07 -4.15
N SER A 408 -12.36 -12.53 -2.91
CA SER A 408 -11.28 -13.45 -2.49
C SER A 408 -11.38 -14.85 -3.10
N ASP A 409 -12.55 -15.26 -3.58
CA ASP A 409 -12.77 -16.54 -4.26
C ASP A 409 -12.06 -16.55 -5.63
N PHE A 410 -11.87 -15.39 -6.25
CA PHE A 410 -11.09 -15.24 -7.47
C PHE A 410 -9.66 -15.73 -7.25
N LEU A 411 -8.97 -15.20 -6.25
CA LEU A 411 -7.59 -15.57 -5.97
C LEU A 411 -7.49 -16.99 -5.42
N MET A 412 -8.41 -17.41 -4.56
CA MET A 412 -8.39 -18.74 -3.95
C MET A 412 -8.75 -19.85 -4.96
N ASN A 413 -9.80 -19.69 -5.78
CA ASN A 413 -10.16 -20.70 -6.79
C ASN A 413 -9.20 -20.69 -7.99
N THR A 414 -8.69 -19.52 -8.39
CA THR A 414 -7.67 -19.43 -9.44
C THR A 414 -6.34 -20.01 -8.96
N TRP A 415 -5.91 -19.74 -7.72
CA TRP A 415 -4.68 -20.33 -7.19
C TRP A 415 -4.81 -21.82 -6.92
N MET A 416 -5.92 -22.30 -6.35
CA MET A 416 -6.15 -23.74 -6.16
C MET A 416 -6.19 -24.48 -7.50
N SER A 417 -6.85 -23.91 -8.52
CA SER A 417 -6.88 -24.50 -9.87
C SER A 417 -5.52 -24.53 -10.56
N VAL A 418 -4.61 -23.61 -10.23
CA VAL A 418 -3.27 -23.45 -10.85
C VAL A 418 -2.18 -24.19 -10.06
N SER A 419 -2.27 -24.22 -8.72
CA SER A 419 -1.34 -24.96 -7.85
C SER A 419 -1.49 -26.47 -7.99
N ASP A 420 -2.72 -26.95 -8.21
CA ASP A 420 -2.99 -28.38 -8.35
C ASP A 420 -2.56 -28.95 -9.72
N SER A 421 -2.29 -28.08 -10.71
CA SER A 421 -2.15 -28.48 -12.11
C SER A 421 -0.82 -28.13 -12.80
N ILE A 422 0.02 -27.25 -12.24
CA ILE A 422 1.30 -26.83 -12.85
C ILE A 422 2.51 -27.30 -12.02
N ASP A 423 3.35 -28.18 -12.58
CA ASP A 423 4.53 -28.78 -11.91
C ASP A 423 5.60 -27.75 -11.47
N PHE A 424 5.68 -26.58 -12.10
CA PHE A 424 6.55 -25.48 -11.67
C PHE A 424 6.21 -24.94 -10.27
N PHE A 425 4.94 -25.03 -9.85
CA PHE A 425 4.50 -24.66 -8.50
C PHE A 425 4.57 -25.84 -7.51
N LYS A 426 4.87 -27.07 -7.96
CA LYS A 426 5.28 -28.20 -7.10
C LYS A 426 6.72 -28.08 -6.62
N ASN A 427 7.17 -26.86 -6.35
CA ASN A 427 8.38 -26.67 -5.58
C ASN A 427 8.02 -27.16 -4.15
N GLN A 428 8.62 -28.26 -3.68
CA GLN A 428 8.25 -28.91 -2.41
C GLN A 428 8.21 -27.92 -1.23
N HIS A 429 8.97 -26.83 -1.31
CA HIS A 429 9.02 -25.72 -0.36
C HIS A 429 7.76 -24.85 -0.37
N ILE A 430 7.21 -24.53 -1.56
CA ILE A 430 5.98 -23.76 -1.72
C ILE A 430 4.77 -24.63 -1.36
N ASN A 431 4.77 -25.91 -1.75
CA ASN A 431 3.75 -26.87 -1.35
C ASN A 431 3.75 -27.14 0.15
N ARG A 432 4.90 -27.35 0.80
CA ARG A 432 4.96 -27.47 2.27
C ARG A 432 4.50 -26.20 2.97
N PHE A 433 4.86 -25.03 2.44
CA PHE A 433 4.41 -23.74 2.96
C PHE A 433 2.88 -23.63 2.92
N PHE A 434 2.25 -23.95 1.80
CA PHE A 434 0.79 -23.92 1.66
C PHE A 434 0.06 -25.08 2.32
N GLU A 435 0.65 -26.28 2.42
CA GLU A 435 0.13 -27.42 3.19
C GLU A 435 0.15 -27.09 4.69
N THR A 436 1.26 -26.54 5.21
CA THR A 436 1.37 -26.14 6.63
C THR A 436 0.40 -25.00 6.96
N LEU A 437 0.18 -24.08 6.02
CA LEU A 437 -0.84 -23.03 6.14
C LEU A 437 -2.25 -23.62 6.06
N SER A 438 -2.52 -24.53 5.13
CA SER A 438 -3.79 -25.24 4.98
C SER A 438 -4.13 -26.02 6.24
N GLU A 439 -3.20 -26.78 6.81
CA GLU A 439 -3.38 -27.53 8.06
C GLU A 439 -3.59 -26.61 9.28
N LYS A 440 -2.95 -25.45 9.34
CA LYS A 440 -3.15 -24.45 10.42
C LYS A 440 -4.47 -23.68 10.31
N TYR A 441 -4.94 -23.36 9.11
CA TYR A 441 -6.10 -22.48 8.87
C TYR A 441 -7.38 -23.23 8.47
N SER A 442 -7.32 -24.53 8.17
CA SER A 442 -8.48 -25.38 7.87
C SER A 442 -9.38 -25.66 9.08
N GLN A 443 -8.95 -25.39 10.31
CA GLN A 443 -9.80 -25.56 11.49
C GLN A 443 -10.72 -24.36 11.78
N LYS A 444 -10.42 -23.16 11.25
CA LYS A 444 -11.31 -21.98 11.31
C LYS A 444 -11.07 -21.07 10.11
N ASN A 445 -12.06 -21.05 9.21
CA ASN A 445 -12.15 -20.13 8.07
C ASN A 445 -11.74 -18.70 8.45
N ILE A 446 -10.65 -18.22 7.86
CA ILE A 446 -10.41 -16.92 7.19
C ILE A 446 -8.89 -16.91 6.88
N PRO A 447 -8.45 -16.87 5.60
CA PRO A 447 -7.04 -16.69 5.29
C PRO A 447 -6.53 -15.36 5.89
N PRO A 448 -5.31 -15.29 6.46
CA PRO A 448 -4.83 -14.09 7.09
C PRO A 448 -4.88 -12.93 6.10
N GLU A 449 -5.46 -11.85 6.57
CA GLU A 449 -5.96 -10.71 5.80
C GLU A 449 -4.91 -9.93 4.98
N ASN A 450 -3.65 -10.37 4.99
CA ASN A 450 -2.43 -9.62 4.74
C ASN A 450 -1.45 -10.27 3.75
N TRP A 451 -1.89 -11.25 2.97
CA TRP A 451 -1.06 -11.99 2.02
C TRP A 451 -0.20 -11.13 1.05
N ARG A 452 -0.66 -9.93 0.66
CA ARG A 452 0.08 -8.94 -0.19
C ARG A 452 1.13 -8.11 0.55
N SER A 453 0.95 -7.92 1.85
CA SER A 453 1.85 -7.16 2.74
C SER A 453 3.15 -7.93 2.99
N VAL A 454 3.10 -9.26 2.94
CA VAL A 454 4.22 -10.17 3.26
C VAL A 454 5.41 -9.94 2.31
N TYR A 455 5.21 -9.69 1.02
CA TYR A 455 6.32 -9.44 0.08
C TYR A 455 7.04 -8.10 0.32
N LEU A 456 6.29 -7.03 0.64
CA LEU A 456 6.86 -5.73 1.01
C LEU A 456 7.54 -5.78 2.40
N LEU A 457 6.97 -6.54 3.35
CA LEU A 457 7.54 -6.80 4.67
C LEU A 457 8.81 -7.68 4.60
N LEU A 458 8.89 -8.61 3.64
CA LEU A 458 10.07 -9.44 3.39
C LEU A 458 11.22 -8.63 2.77
N LYS A 459 10.93 -7.66 1.88
CA LYS A 459 11.97 -6.83 1.25
C LYS A 459 12.66 -5.86 2.23
N ASP A 460 11.97 -5.43 3.29
CA ASP A 460 12.52 -4.53 4.31
C ASP A 460 13.36 -5.25 5.38
N ASN A 461 13.26 -6.58 5.50
CA ASN A 461 13.95 -7.39 6.52
C ASN A 461 15.13 -8.22 6.00
N LEU A 462 15.41 -8.18 4.70
CA LEU A 462 16.50 -8.95 4.10
C LEU A 462 17.77 -8.09 3.96
N PRO A 463 18.96 -8.62 4.31
CA PRO A 463 20.21 -7.91 4.10
C PRO A 463 20.39 -7.60 2.62
N THR A 464 20.61 -6.33 2.29
CA THR A 464 20.66 -5.74 0.94
C THR A 464 21.78 -6.26 0.02
N GLU A 465 22.53 -7.28 0.42
CA GLU A 465 23.75 -7.73 -0.27
C GLU A 465 23.66 -9.15 -0.87
N ARG A 466 22.58 -9.91 -0.65
CA ARG A 466 22.38 -11.23 -1.31
C ARG A 466 20.90 -11.60 -1.51
N GLU A 467 20.64 -12.51 -2.45
CA GLU A 467 19.33 -13.18 -2.54
C GLU A 467 19.06 -14.00 -1.26
N PRO A 468 17.83 -13.95 -0.72
CA PRO A 468 17.48 -14.58 0.55
C PRO A 468 17.44 -16.10 0.46
N THR A 469 17.94 -16.78 1.50
CA THR A 469 17.86 -18.25 1.61
C THR A 469 16.54 -18.70 2.26
N GLU A 470 16.18 -19.98 2.13
CA GLU A 470 14.96 -20.58 2.70
C GLU A 470 14.81 -20.34 4.21
N ASP A 471 15.92 -20.44 4.96
CA ASP A 471 15.94 -20.14 6.40
C ASP A 471 15.67 -18.65 6.69
N ASP A 472 16.09 -17.73 5.83
CA ASP A 472 15.86 -16.29 6.00
C ASP A 472 14.35 -15.97 5.87
N LEU A 473 13.67 -16.67 4.95
CA LEU A 473 12.23 -16.54 4.74
C LEU A 473 11.44 -17.16 5.88
N LEU A 474 11.86 -18.33 6.39
CA LEU A 474 11.23 -19.01 7.53
C LEU A 474 11.37 -18.21 8.83
N ILE A 475 12.56 -17.64 9.12
CA ILE A 475 12.80 -16.78 10.29
C ILE A 475 11.98 -15.48 10.23
N ALA A 476 11.86 -14.88 9.04
CA ALA A 476 11.04 -13.69 8.84
C ALA A 476 9.55 -13.99 9.05
N LEU A 477 9.09 -15.17 8.62
CA LEU A 477 7.73 -15.64 8.83
C LEU A 477 7.44 -15.92 10.31
N ASP A 478 8.39 -16.54 11.01
CA ASP A 478 8.25 -16.87 12.43
C ASP A 478 8.11 -15.58 13.26
N LYS A 479 8.91 -14.55 12.96
CA LYS A 479 8.81 -13.21 13.58
C LYS A 479 7.49 -12.49 13.29
N ILE A 480 6.93 -12.63 12.09
CA ILE A 480 5.63 -12.05 11.73
C ILE A 480 4.49 -12.78 12.46
N SER A 481 4.60 -14.09 12.61
CA SER A 481 3.58 -14.92 13.26
C SER A 481 3.61 -14.87 14.79
N THR A 482 4.76 -14.58 15.40
CA THR A 482 4.91 -14.53 16.87
C THR A 482 4.47 -13.21 17.47
N ILE A 483 4.67 -12.06 16.81
CA ILE A 483 4.27 -10.75 17.37
C ILE A 483 2.75 -10.62 17.52
N ASP A 484 1.98 -11.04 16.51
CA ASP A 484 0.51 -11.03 16.61
C ASP A 484 -0.03 -12.19 17.47
N ALA A 485 0.70 -13.30 17.59
CA ALA A 485 0.28 -14.43 18.43
C ALA A 485 0.60 -14.22 19.91
N GLU A 486 1.73 -13.61 20.28
CA GLU A 486 2.09 -13.28 21.66
C GLU A 486 1.23 -12.13 22.20
N GLU A 487 1.01 -11.05 21.43
CA GLU A 487 0.11 -9.97 21.87
C GLU A 487 -1.34 -10.45 21.97
N ASN A 488 -1.85 -11.26 21.03
CA ASN A 488 -3.19 -11.82 21.15
C ASN A 488 -3.29 -12.90 22.22
N PHE A 489 -2.24 -13.69 22.48
CA PHE A 489 -2.24 -14.69 23.55
C PHE A 489 -2.18 -14.02 24.92
N GLU A 490 -1.34 -13.00 25.13
CA GLU A 490 -1.31 -12.21 26.36
C GLU A 490 -2.62 -11.44 26.58
N LEU A 491 -3.21 -10.84 25.54
CA LEU A 491 -4.51 -10.18 25.62
C LEU A 491 -5.64 -11.19 25.88
N LEU A 492 -5.62 -12.38 25.26
CA LEU A 492 -6.59 -13.45 25.54
C LEU A 492 -6.45 -13.99 26.97
N GLN A 493 -5.21 -14.08 27.47
CA GLN A 493 -4.93 -14.50 28.84
C GLN A 493 -5.43 -13.45 29.83
N GLN A 494 -5.11 -12.17 29.59
CA GLN A 494 -5.61 -11.04 30.40
C GLN A 494 -7.14 -10.94 30.37
N VAL A 495 -7.79 -11.15 29.22
CA VAL A 495 -9.25 -11.16 29.10
C VAL A 495 -9.85 -12.34 29.84
N LYS A 496 -9.24 -13.53 29.77
CA LYS A 496 -9.67 -14.70 30.57
C LYS A 496 -9.52 -14.46 32.07
N ASP A 497 -8.38 -13.94 32.51
CA ASP A 497 -8.10 -13.67 33.92
C ASP A 497 -9.04 -12.59 34.46
N THR A 498 -9.26 -11.50 33.70
CA THR A 498 -10.21 -10.44 34.05
C THR A 498 -11.66 -10.97 34.07
N SER A 499 -12.04 -11.85 33.14
CA SER A 499 -13.37 -12.48 33.14
C SER A 499 -13.56 -13.38 34.36
N LYS A 500 -12.50 -14.08 34.80
CA LYS A 500 -12.50 -14.93 35.98
C LYS A 500 -12.62 -14.11 37.27
N GLU A 501 -11.87 -13.01 37.38
CA GLU A 501 -12.01 -12.06 38.51
C GLU A 501 -13.41 -11.45 38.56
N ILE A 502 -14.00 -11.10 37.42
CA ILE A 502 -15.38 -10.59 37.36
C ILE A 502 -16.38 -11.65 37.83
N GLU A 503 -16.16 -12.92 37.49
CA GLU A 503 -17.04 -14.02 37.88
C GLU A 503 -16.88 -14.37 39.37
N GLU A 504 -15.66 -14.34 39.91
CA GLU A 504 -15.38 -14.46 41.35
C GLU A 504 -16.02 -13.32 42.15
N LEU A 505 -15.87 -12.07 41.69
CA LEU A 505 -16.52 -10.90 42.30
C LEU A 505 -18.05 -10.97 42.22
N LYS A 506 -18.62 -11.47 41.12
CA LYS A 506 -20.08 -11.70 41.01
C LYS A 506 -20.56 -12.78 41.96
N ASN A 507 -19.79 -13.85 42.13
CA ASN A 507 -20.09 -14.91 43.07
C ASN A 507 -19.96 -14.43 44.51
N GLU A 508 -18.97 -13.60 44.83
CA GLU A 508 -18.78 -12.99 46.14
C GLU A 508 -19.87 -11.97 46.46
N ILE A 509 -20.27 -11.12 45.52
CA ILE A 509 -21.44 -10.22 45.66
C ILE A 509 -22.72 -11.02 45.89
N SER A 510 -22.91 -12.14 45.18
CA SER A 510 -24.07 -13.00 45.36
C SER A 510 -24.05 -13.71 46.71
N ARG A 511 -22.86 -14.08 47.20
CA ARG A 511 -22.66 -14.66 48.53
C ARG A 511 -22.94 -13.64 49.64
N LEU A 512 -22.42 -12.42 49.52
CA LEU A 512 -22.67 -11.29 50.43
C LEU A 512 -24.15 -10.86 50.44
N LYS A 513 -24.87 -11.02 49.32
CA LYS A 513 -26.33 -10.80 49.26
C LYS A 513 -27.14 -11.91 49.96
N ASN A 514 -26.60 -13.12 50.00
CA ASN A 514 -27.23 -14.29 50.61
C ASN A 514 -26.72 -14.57 52.03
N GLU A 515 -25.73 -13.82 52.51
CA GLU A 515 -25.34 -13.84 53.91
C GLU A 515 -26.46 -13.23 54.78
N PRO A 516 -26.91 -13.93 55.83
CA PRO A 516 -27.95 -13.43 56.70
C PRO A 516 -27.46 -12.15 57.38
N LYS A 517 -28.14 -11.02 57.10
CA LYS A 517 -27.92 -9.76 57.81
C LYS A 517 -27.93 -10.04 59.30
N THR A 518 -26.77 -9.88 59.94
CA THR A 518 -26.65 -9.91 61.39
C THR A 518 -27.63 -8.87 61.94
N GLN A 519 -28.63 -9.33 62.69
CA GLN A 519 -29.53 -8.46 63.42
C GLN A 519 -28.70 -7.67 64.45
N VAL A 520 -28.35 -6.44 64.11
CA VAL A 520 -27.93 -5.46 65.11
C VAL A 520 -29.20 -5.06 65.85
N ILE A 521 -29.35 -5.57 67.07
CA ILE A 521 -30.32 -5.10 68.04
C ILE A 521 -29.98 -3.63 68.31
N ILE A 522 -30.82 -2.74 67.79
CA ILE A 522 -30.81 -1.32 68.13
C ILE A 522 -31.35 -1.21 69.55
N GLN A 523 -30.47 -0.97 70.52
CA GLN A 523 -30.88 -0.24 71.71
C GLN A 523 -30.65 1.24 71.44
N GLU A 524 -31.75 1.98 71.44
CA GLU A 524 -31.82 3.42 71.28
C GLU A 524 -30.89 4.12 72.26
N LYS A 525 -30.01 4.95 71.71
CA LYS A 525 -29.76 6.29 72.25
C LYS A 525 -29.39 7.21 71.11
N GLU A 526 -30.32 8.11 70.82
CA GLU A 526 -30.15 9.23 69.90
C GLU A 526 -28.84 9.97 70.18
N LYS A 527 -28.05 10.18 69.12
CA LYS A 527 -27.46 11.48 68.78
C LYS A 527 -26.89 11.45 67.36
N SER A 528 -27.55 12.24 66.51
CA SER A 528 -27.07 12.89 65.29
C SER A 528 -25.90 12.24 64.53
N PHE A 529 -26.25 11.67 63.38
CA PHE A 529 -25.38 11.53 62.22
C PHE A 529 -24.71 12.88 61.92
N ASP A 530 -23.42 13.00 62.23
CA ASP A 530 -22.63 14.13 61.77
C ASP A 530 -21.71 13.69 60.63
N GLU A 531 -21.83 14.43 59.55
CA GLU A 531 -21.20 14.35 58.23
C GLU A 531 -19.66 14.22 58.24
N TYR A 532 -19.04 14.21 59.42
CA TYR A 532 -17.61 14.18 59.66
C TYR A 532 -16.92 12.89 59.19
N ALA A 533 -17.57 11.73 59.33
CA ALA A 533 -16.99 10.44 58.90
C ALA A 533 -16.96 10.31 57.36
N ILE A 534 -17.99 10.84 56.68
CA ILE A 534 -18.06 10.88 55.22
C ILE A 534 -17.02 11.88 54.69
N TRP A 535 -16.87 13.04 55.34
CA TRP A 535 -15.81 14.00 55.03
C TRP A 535 -14.40 13.43 55.23
N GLN A 536 -14.17 12.60 56.24
CA GLN A 536 -12.86 11.94 56.43
C GLN A 536 -12.56 10.90 55.34
N ILE A 537 -13.56 10.13 54.91
CA ILE A 537 -13.40 9.17 53.79
C ILE A 537 -13.13 9.91 52.48
N ILE A 538 -13.83 11.02 52.23
CA ILE A 538 -13.61 11.89 51.06
C ILE A 538 -12.22 12.56 51.12
N LEU A 539 -11.76 13.01 52.29
CA LEU A 539 -10.41 13.57 52.48
C LEU A 539 -9.29 12.54 52.27
N VAL A 540 -9.50 11.28 52.69
CA VAL A 540 -8.54 10.18 52.46
C VAL A 540 -8.48 9.81 50.97
N LEU A 541 -9.63 9.77 50.28
CA LEU A 541 -9.70 9.56 48.84
C LEU A 541 -9.08 10.73 48.06
N ALA A 542 -9.36 11.97 48.46
CA ALA A 542 -8.76 13.17 47.87
C ALA A 542 -7.24 13.23 48.10
N LYS A 543 -6.74 12.86 49.29
CA LYS A 543 -5.29 12.74 49.54
C LYS A 543 -4.63 11.64 48.70
N ARG A 544 -5.29 10.49 48.50
CA ARG A 544 -4.77 9.41 47.65
C ARG A 544 -4.70 9.83 46.18
N VAL A 545 -5.72 10.53 45.68
CA VAL A 545 -5.74 11.07 44.31
C VAL A 545 -4.70 12.19 44.16
N PHE A 546 -4.54 13.06 45.16
CA PHE A 546 -3.56 14.15 45.13
C PHE A 546 -2.10 13.65 45.22
N PHE A 547 -1.81 12.63 46.03
CA PHE A 547 -0.48 11.98 46.05
C PHE A 547 -0.16 11.21 44.76
N TRP A 548 -1.18 10.72 44.06
CA TRP A 548 -1.02 10.11 42.73
C TRP A 548 -0.66 11.17 41.67
N PHE A 549 -1.10 12.42 41.84
CA PHE A 549 -0.77 13.54 40.95
C PHE A 549 0.58 14.22 41.26
N ILE A 550 1.11 14.11 42.48
CA ILE A 550 2.42 14.70 42.86
C ILE A 550 3.62 13.75 42.62
N ARG A 551 3.37 12.45 42.41
CA ARG A 551 4.42 11.46 42.10
C ARG A 551 4.59 11.16 40.61
N LYS A 552 4.14 12.07 39.75
CA LYS A 552 4.40 12.06 38.31
C LYS A 552 5.24 13.26 37.91
#